data_AF-A0A4Q4XCE0-F1
#
_entry.id   AF-A0A4Q4XCE0-F1
#
_cell.length_a   1.000
_cell.length_b   1.000
_cell.length_c   1.000
_cell.angle_alpha   90.00
_cell.angle_beta   90.00
_cell.angle_gamma   90.00
#
_symmetry.space_group_name_H-M   'P 1'
#
loop_
_entity.id
_entity.type
_entity.pdbx_description
1 polymer ?
#
loop_
_entity_poly.entity_id
_entity_poly.type
_entity_poly.pdbx_seq_one_letter_code
_entity_poly.pdbx_strand_id
1 'polypeptide(L)'
;MDQTYRDATCVSVWLGLPPVPDEYTHLLSHNPPVKTVEVFFDWDDSIHDLANRPYWSRYWVIQEFLLGKDVQLHCGNAQIDWTLFHELLCRNANIAPFGDEHITVLPDDKAASFAALPLTLGRHPDKHPEFLLPLYDLLVSHRRSVCKDPRDRVFALLGLVSVDERQLLSRFFPDYTMDENVVRLVVLAHLMQYGVLENPKLRNLTPDSEDIFLGLGVGSKLQRKRLLDQADRFAYFCDWRPGQLSQALAAGDILGLQMGADEYEVGETSVGTSVGETWMGDQSGSQGTNRTTLLGVAICLVLGVGFWWTVIRDGDIS
;
A
#
# COMPACT_ATOMS: atom_id res chain seq x y z
N MET A 1 -12.50 -2.47 -6.62
CA MET A 1 -11.58 -3.61 -6.29
C MET A 1 -11.89 -4.15 -4.91
N ASP A 2 -12.30 -3.30 -3.98
CA ASP A 2 -12.94 -3.64 -2.71
C ASP A 2 -13.94 -4.82 -2.75
N GLN A 3 -14.80 -4.92 -3.77
CA GLN A 3 -15.76 -6.02 -3.89
C GLN A 3 -15.06 -7.39 -3.93
N THR A 4 -13.88 -7.49 -4.54
CA THR A 4 -13.09 -8.72 -4.58
C THR A 4 -12.76 -9.22 -3.18
N TYR A 5 -12.40 -8.33 -2.26
CA TYR A 5 -12.01 -8.70 -0.90
C TYR A 5 -13.23 -8.90 0.02
N ARG A 6 -14.29 -8.10 -0.16
CA ARG A 6 -15.56 -8.29 0.58
C ARG A 6 -16.24 -9.61 0.26
N ASP A 7 -16.15 -10.05 -0.99
CA ASP A 7 -16.78 -11.29 -1.46
C ASP A 7 -15.87 -12.51 -1.29
N ALA A 8 -14.59 -12.31 -1.00
CA ALA A 8 -13.67 -13.41 -0.73
C ALA A 8 -14.13 -14.19 0.50
N THR A 9 -14.10 -15.51 0.40
CA THR A 9 -14.32 -16.42 1.54
C THR A 9 -13.16 -16.32 2.52
N CYS A 10 -11.93 -16.27 2.00
CA CYS A 10 -10.70 -16.10 2.77
C CYS A 10 -9.69 -15.25 1.98
N VAL A 11 -8.93 -14.42 2.69
CA VAL A 11 -7.77 -13.69 2.19
C VAL A 11 -6.49 -14.32 2.75
N SER A 12 -5.68 -14.90 1.88
CA SER A 12 -4.37 -15.46 2.24
C SER A 12 -3.28 -14.41 2.12
N VAL A 13 -2.66 -14.07 3.25
CA VAL A 13 -1.54 -13.13 3.36
C VAL A 13 -0.23 -13.91 3.29
N TRP A 14 0.53 -13.74 2.21
CA TRP A 14 1.86 -14.35 2.09
C TRP A 14 2.95 -13.42 2.63
N LEU A 15 3.53 -13.77 3.77
CA LEU A 15 4.61 -12.99 4.38
C LEU A 15 5.99 -13.35 3.82
N GLY A 16 6.15 -14.45 3.07
CA GLY A 16 7.46 -14.90 2.56
C GLY A 16 7.93 -16.17 3.25
N LEU A 17 9.23 -16.43 3.20
CA LEU A 17 9.85 -17.60 3.86
C LEU A 17 10.18 -17.29 5.33
N PRO A 18 10.31 -18.31 6.19
CA PRO A 18 10.82 -18.13 7.55
C PRO A 18 12.17 -17.39 7.56
N PRO A 19 12.42 -16.50 8.53
CA PRO A 19 13.74 -15.90 8.68
C PRO A 19 14.76 -17.02 8.95
N VAL A 20 15.96 -16.90 8.37
CA VAL A 20 17.05 -17.81 8.69
C VAL A 20 17.60 -17.39 10.05
N PRO A 21 17.66 -18.28 11.06
CA PRO A 21 18.26 -17.95 12.35
C PRO A 21 19.72 -17.56 12.18
N ASP A 22 20.19 -16.57 12.96
CA ASP A 22 21.53 -16.02 12.84
C ASP A 22 22.64 -17.07 12.95
N GLU A 23 22.40 -18.14 13.72
CA GLU A 23 23.30 -19.29 13.87
C GLU A 23 23.58 -20.03 12.55
N TYR A 24 22.67 -19.98 11.58
CA TYR A 24 22.85 -20.60 10.25
C TYR A 24 23.33 -19.61 9.18
N THR A 25 23.31 -18.31 9.44
CA THR A 25 23.69 -17.27 8.46
C THR A 25 25.13 -17.46 7.97
N HIS A 26 26.05 -17.84 8.88
CA HIS A 26 27.45 -18.14 8.54
C HIS A 26 27.65 -19.44 7.74
N LEU A 27 26.69 -20.36 7.80
CA LEU A 27 26.75 -21.62 7.06
C LEU A 27 26.29 -21.45 5.59
N LEU A 28 25.45 -20.44 5.34
CA LEU A 28 24.96 -20.10 4.00
C LEU A 28 25.97 -19.31 3.16
N SER A 29 26.96 -18.65 3.78
CA SER A 29 27.97 -17.86 3.06
C SER A 29 29.10 -18.69 2.43
N HIS A 30 29.25 -19.97 2.81
CA HIS A 30 30.45 -20.76 2.50
C HIS A 30 30.24 -22.18 1.95
N ASN A 31 29.04 -22.57 1.50
CA ASN A 31 28.83 -23.88 0.85
C ASN A 31 27.66 -23.88 -0.17
N PRO A 32 27.58 -24.86 -1.11
CA PRO A 32 26.63 -24.85 -2.25
C PRO A 32 25.17 -24.78 -1.78
N PRO A 33 24.21 -24.41 -2.66
CA PRO A 33 22.89 -23.96 -2.21
C PRO A 33 22.21 -25.04 -1.38
N VAL A 34 22.07 -24.75 -0.08
CA VAL A 34 21.34 -25.59 0.86
C VAL A 34 19.91 -25.73 0.33
N LYS A 35 19.50 -26.94 -0.03
CA LYS A 35 18.23 -27.17 -0.73
C LYS A 35 17.01 -27.02 0.17
N THR A 36 17.16 -27.23 1.48
CA THR A 36 16.13 -27.00 2.50
C THR A 36 16.80 -27.12 3.87
N VAL A 37 16.79 -26.05 4.67
CA VAL A 37 16.94 -26.15 6.12
C VAL A 37 15.52 -26.24 6.66
N GLU A 38 15.13 -27.37 7.24
CA GLU A 38 13.92 -27.42 8.06
C GLU A 38 14.22 -26.71 9.37
N VAL A 39 14.08 -25.38 9.33
CA VAL A 39 14.15 -24.54 10.51
C VAL A 39 12.84 -24.74 11.28
N PHE A 40 12.92 -25.06 12.57
CA PHE A 40 11.77 -24.98 13.45
C PHE A 40 11.30 -23.52 13.48
N PHE A 41 10.13 -23.25 12.90
CA PHE A 41 9.59 -21.90 12.79
C PHE A 41 8.62 -21.64 13.93
N ASP A 42 8.95 -20.64 14.75
CA ASP A 42 8.10 -20.13 15.81
C ASP A 42 7.61 -18.70 15.46
N TRP A 43 6.30 -18.49 15.59
CA TRP A 43 5.67 -17.21 15.26
C TRP A 43 5.98 -16.11 16.27
N ASP A 44 6.11 -16.45 17.56
CA ASP A 44 6.40 -15.51 18.64
C ASP A 44 7.85 -15.02 18.50
N ASP A 45 8.79 -15.95 18.34
CA ASP A 45 10.22 -15.63 18.15
C ASP A 45 10.46 -14.81 16.87
N SER A 46 9.64 -15.01 15.83
CA SER A 46 9.78 -14.33 14.53
C SER A 46 8.91 -13.08 14.39
N ILE A 47 8.10 -12.72 15.39
CA ILE A 47 7.04 -11.71 15.26
C ILE A 47 7.56 -10.34 14.81
N HIS A 48 8.73 -9.94 15.30
CA HIS A 48 9.33 -8.64 14.98
C HIS A 48 9.76 -8.55 13.51
N ASP A 49 10.32 -9.61 12.94
CA ASP A 49 10.62 -9.66 11.50
C ASP A 49 9.32 -9.66 10.69
N LEU A 50 8.42 -10.60 11.00
CA LEU A 50 7.19 -10.84 10.24
C LEU A 50 6.28 -9.62 10.19
N ALA A 51 6.13 -8.90 11.31
CA ALA A 51 5.30 -7.71 11.42
C ALA A 51 5.92 -6.46 10.77
N ASN A 52 7.19 -6.51 10.38
CA ASN A 52 7.89 -5.41 9.69
C ASN A 52 8.21 -5.72 8.22
N ARG A 53 7.72 -6.85 7.69
CA ARG A 53 7.91 -7.19 6.27
C ARG A 53 7.24 -6.18 5.34
N PRO A 54 7.77 -5.99 4.11
CA PRO A 54 7.26 -5.02 3.15
C PRO A 54 5.78 -5.18 2.77
N TYR A 55 5.16 -6.33 3.06
CA TYR A 55 3.72 -6.54 2.89
C TYR A 55 2.92 -5.46 3.64
N TRP A 56 3.21 -5.23 4.92
CA TRP A 56 2.40 -4.39 5.81
C TRP A 56 2.41 -2.90 5.47
N SER A 57 3.44 -2.43 4.77
CA SER A 57 3.55 -1.01 4.43
C SER A 57 2.78 -0.65 3.17
N ARG A 58 2.24 -1.59 2.40
CA ARG A 58 1.63 -1.29 1.08
C ARG A 58 0.21 -0.76 1.22
N TYR A 59 -0.14 0.27 0.45
CA TYR A 59 -1.52 0.82 0.43
C TYR A 59 -2.58 -0.20 0.03
N TRP A 60 -2.32 -1.04 -0.99
CA TRP A 60 -3.28 -2.06 -1.44
C TRP A 60 -3.57 -3.14 -0.40
N VAL A 61 -2.61 -3.42 0.48
CA VAL A 61 -2.75 -4.38 1.56
C VAL A 61 -3.79 -3.93 2.59
N ILE A 62 -4.06 -2.63 2.69
CA ILE A 62 -5.07 -2.09 3.61
C ILE A 62 -6.45 -2.67 3.27
N GLN A 63 -6.84 -2.68 2.00
CA GLN A 63 -8.11 -3.29 1.57
C GLN A 63 -8.07 -4.81 1.69
N GLU A 64 -6.97 -5.45 1.29
CA GLU A 64 -6.79 -6.91 1.41
C GLU A 64 -7.07 -7.37 2.85
N PHE A 65 -6.45 -6.69 3.81
CA PHE A 65 -6.47 -7.08 5.21
C PHE A 65 -7.74 -6.63 5.95
N LEU A 66 -8.26 -5.44 5.67
CA LEU A 66 -9.43 -4.91 6.40
C LEU A 66 -10.77 -5.36 5.79
N LEU A 67 -10.86 -5.59 4.48
CA LEU A 67 -12.13 -5.99 3.86
C LEU A 67 -12.35 -7.51 3.79
N GLY A 68 -11.32 -8.31 4.05
CA GLY A 68 -11.47 -9.77 4.11
C GLY A 68 -12.36 -10.21 5.27
N LYS A 69 -13.20 -11.24 5.05
CA LYS A 69 -14.01 -11.85 6.12
C LYS A 69 -13.17 -12.76 7.01
N ASP A 70 -12.45 -13.68 6.40
CA ASP A 70 -11.43 -14.52 7.02
C ASP A 70 -10.05 -14.14 6.46
N VAL A 71 -9.04 -14.09 7.33
CA VAL A 71 -7.68 -13.70 6.96
C VAL A 71 -6.69 -14.70 7.59
N GLN A 72 -5.98 -15.41 6.73
CA GLN A 72 -4.94 -16.37 7.12
C GLN A 72 -3.57 -15.85 6.70
N LEU A 73 -2.62 -15.81 7.64
CA LEU A 73 -1.25 -15.42 7.35
C LEU A 73 -0.38 -16.66 7.14
N HIS A 74 0.48 -16.60 6.13
CA HIS A 74 1.34 -17.69 5.72
C HIS A 74 2.81 -17.25 5.73
N CYS A 75 3.68 -18.12 6.25
CA CYS A 75 5.13 -17.97 6.23
C CYS A 75 5.76 -19.32 5.89
N GLY A 76 6.29 -19.48 4.66
CA GLY A 76 6.70 -20.80 4.18
C GLY A 76 5.52 -21.77 4.17
N ASN A 77 5.67 -22.90 4.86
CA ASN A 77 4.59 -23.89 5.01
C ASN A 77 3.74 -23.69 6.27
N ALA A 78 4.10 -22.71 7.11
CA ALA A 78 3.35 -22.40 8.33
C ALA A 78 2.20 -21.44 8.02
N GLN A 79 1.12 -21.58 8.78
CA GLN A 79 -0.03 -20.69 8.73
C GLN A 79 -0.50 -20.31 10.13
N ILE A 80 -1.10 -19.12 10.27
CA ILE A 80 -1.70 -18.62 11.50
C ILE A 80 -2.93 -17.76 11.19
N ASP A 81 -3.96 -17.88 12.02
CA ASP A 81 -5.10 -16.98 11.97
C ASP A 81 -4.71 -15.55 12.36
N TRP A 82 -5.31 -14.56 11.72
CA TRP A 82 -4.99 -13.16 12.00
C TRP A 82 -5.25 -12.76 13.47
N THR A 83 -6.22 -13.35 14.16
CA THR A 83 -6.51 -13.05 15.57
C THR A 83 -5.35 -13.49 16.47
N LEU A 84 -4.80 -14.68 16.21
CA LEU A 84 -3.64 -15.20 16.94
C LEU A 84 -2.38 -14.39 16.62
N PHE A 85 -2.19 -14.00 15.35
CA PHE A 85 -1.10 -13.10 14.97
C PHE A 85 -1.20 -11.74 15.68
N HIS A 86 -2.40 -11.18 15.77
CA HIS A 86 -2.68 -9.95 16.50
C HIS A 86 -2.39 -10.08 17.99
N GLU A 87 -2.78 -11.17 18.64
CA GLU A 87 -2.46 -11.43 20.05
C GLU A 87 -0.95 -11.51 20.32
N LEU A 88 -0.20 -12.21 19.45
CA LEU A 88 1.26 -12.25 19.50
C LEU A 88 1.85 -10.86 19.36
N LEU A 89 1.36 -10.09 18.38
CA LEU A 89 1.84 -8.74 18.11
C LEU A 89 1.56 -7.78 19.27
N CYS A 90 0.35 -7.79 19.83
CA CYS A 90 -0.02 -6.96 20.97
C CYS A 90 0.79 -7.28 22.22
N ARG A 91 1.02 -8.58 22.49
CA ARG A 91 1.88 -9.03 23.60
C ARG A 91 3.31 -8.52 23.45
N ASN A 92 3.90 -8.65 22.25
CA ASN A 92 5.26 -8.19 21.98
C ASN A 92 5.38 -6.65 21.92
N ALA A 93 4.31 -5.95 21.54
CA ALA A 93 4.24 -4.49 21.57
C ALA A 93 3.90 -3.91 22.95
N ASN A 94 3.57 -4.76 23.93
CA ASN A 94 3.05 -4.38 25.24
C ASN A 94 1.83 -3.43 25.12
N ILE A 95 0.81 -3.88 24.38
CA ILE A 95 -0.45 -3.19 24.11
C ILE A 95 -1.60 -4.15 24.45
N ALA A 96 -2.71 -3.61 24.97
CA ALA A 96 -3.92 -4.40 25.16
C ALA A 96 -4.56 -4.75 23.80
N PRO A 97 -4.91 -6.01 23.52
CA PRO A 97 -5.38 -6.46 22.21
C PRO A 97 -6.75 -5.91 21.81
N PHE A 98 -7.56 -5.44 22.76
CA PHE A 98 -8.88 -4.85 22.53
C PHE A 98 -9.02 -3.57 23.36
N GLY A 99 -8.58 -2.45 22.80
CA GLY A 99 -8.86 -1.11 23.33
C GLY A 99 -10.20 -0.57 22.78
N ASP A 100 -10.76 0.44 23.46
CA ASP A 100 -12.08 1.05 23.17
C ASP A 100 -12.33 1.31 21.67
N GLU A 101 -13.60 1.19 21.26
CA GLU A 101 -14.15 1.11 19.89
C GLU A 101 -13.79 2.23 18.89
N HIS A 102 -12.98 3.19 19.30
CA HIS A 102 -12.47 4.25 18.44
C HIS A 102 -11.02 3.91 18.09
N ILE A 103 -10.68 3.92 16.79
CA ILE A 103 -9.27 3.92 16.36
C ILE A 103 -8.58 5.03 17.13
N THR A 104 -7.86 4.64 18.18
CA THR A 104 -6.97 5.55 18.86
C THR A 104 -5.77 5.63 17.96
N VAL A 105 -5.50 6.83 17.43
CA VAL A 105 -4.25 7.12 16.74
C VAL A 105 -3.14 6.59 17.63
N LEU A 106 -2.51 5.50 17.18
CA LEU A 106 -1.46 4.89 17.95
C LEU A 106 -0.37 5.93 18.18
N PRO A 107 0.19 6.00 19.40
CA PRO A 107 1.43 6.73 19.61
C PRO A 107 2.45 6.37 18.53
N ASP A 108 3.03 7.41 17.93
CA ASP A 108 3.85 7.32 16.72
C ASP A 108 5.08 6.43 16.91
N ASP A 109 5.55 6.27 18.14
CA ASP A 109 6.63 5.40 18.58
C ASP A 109 6.24 3.91 18.47
N LYS A 110 5.04 3.53 18.95
CA LYS A 110 4.58 2.14 18.90
C LYS A 110 4.22 1.70 17.48
N ALA A 111 3.59 2.58 16.69
CA ALA A 111 3.31 2.33 15.28
C ALA A 111 4.58 2.25 14.43
N ALA A 112 5.70 2.81 14.88
CA ALA A 112 6.99 2.70 14.18
C ALA A 112 7.68 1.35 14.45
N SER A 113 7.43 0.72 15.59
CA SER A 113 8.07 -0.56 15.97
C SER A 113 7.51 -1.77 15.20
N PHE A 114 6.26 -1.72 14.78
CA PHE A 114 5.59 -2.82 14.08
C PHE A 114 4.71 -2.29 12.94
N ALA A 115 5.15 -2.46 11.70
CA ALA A 115 4.41 -1.99 10.52
C ALA A 115 3.02 -2.63 10.36
N ALA A 116 2.83 -3.86 10.85
CA ALA A 116 1.55 -4.57 10.84
C ALA A 116 0.50 -3.99 11.79
N LEU A 117 0.95 -3.32 12.86
CA LEU A 117 0.10 -2.99 14.01
C LEU A 117 -1.10 -2.08 13.66
N PRO A 118 -0.97 -1.03 12.83
CA PRO A 118 -2.13 -0.22 12.42
C PRO A 118 -3.23 -1.04 11.73
N LEU A 119 -2.85 -2.08 10.97
CA LEU A 119 -3.80 -2.93 10.26
C LEU A 119 -4.44 -3.98 11.17
N THR A 120 -3.67 -4.58 12.09
CA THR A 120 -4.22 -5.57 13.02
C THR A 120 -5.14 -4.93 14.05
N LEU A 121 -4.79 -3.76 14.60
CA LEU A 121 -5.67 -3.02 15.51
C LEU A 121 -6.90 -2.43 14.82
N GLY A 122 -6.76 -2.04 13.54
CA GLY A 122 -7.90 -1.60 12.73
C GLY A 122 -8.89 -2.72 12.43
N ARG A 123 -8.54 -3.99 12.74
CA ARG A 123 -9.36 -5.16 12.51
C ARG A 123 -10.10 -5.61 13.78
N HIS A 124 -11.40 -5.35 13.85
CA HIS A 124 -12.30 -5.90 14.87
C HIS A 124 -12.87 -7.26 14.44
N PRO A 125 -12.82 -8.31 15.28
CA PRO A 125 -13.25 -9.66 14.91
C PRO A 125 -14.72 -9.74 14.51
N ASP A 126 -15.60 -8.99 15.19
CA ASP A 126 -17.05 -9.07 14.95
C ASP A 126 -17.63 -7.98 14.03
N LYS A 127 -16.85 -6.97 13.62
CA LYS A 127 -17.38 -5.79 12.89
C LYS A 127 -16.89 -5.69 11.44
N HIS A 128 -15.89 -6.48 11.05
CA HIS A 128 -15.43 -6.52 9.67
C HIS A 128 -16.29 -7.43 8.79
N PRO A 129 -16.51 -7.07 7.51
CA PRO A 129 -15.84 -5.99 6.75
C PRO A 129 -16.60 -4.64 6.73
N GLU A 130 -17.59 -4.43 7.60
CA GLU A 130 -18.48 -3.26 7.55
C GLU A 130 -17.92 -2.01 8.25
N PHE A 131 -16.68 -2.09 8.74
CA PHE A 131 -16.03 -0.95 9.37
C PHE A 131 -15.56 0.05 8.31
N LEU A 132 -16.36 1.10 8.11
CA LEU A 132 -16.07 2.22 7.22
C LEU A 132 -15.66 3.45 8.02
N LEU A 133 -14.77 4.25 7.46
CA LEU A 133 -14.23 5.46 8.09
C LEU A 133 -14.25 6.64 7.13
N PRO A 134 -14.28 7.89 7.65
CA PRO A 134 -14.02 9.05 6.83
C PRO A 134 -12.66 8.98 6.12
N LEU A 135 -12.56 9.46 4.88
CA LEU A 135 -11.31 9.44 4.10
C LEU A 135 -10.17 10.14 4.84
N TYR A 136 -10.47 11.21 5.57
CA TYR A 136 -9.47 11.91 6.40
C TYR A 136 -8.79 10.98 7.40
N ASP A 137 -9.58 10.20 8.15
CA ASP A 137 -9.06 9.31 9.19
C ASP A 137 -8.22 8.18 8.58
N LEU A 138 -8.64 7.65 7.42
CA LEU A 138 -7.88 6.66 6.66
C LEU A 138 -6.53 7.22 6.17
N LEU A 139 -6.52 8.44 5.61
CA LEU A 139 -5.30 9.08 5.13
C LEU A 139 -4.30 9.36 6.26
N VAL A 140 -4.79 9.80 7.42
CA VAL A 140 -3.96 10.06 8.60
C VAL A 140 -3.45 8.76 9.22
N SER A 141 -4.31 7.74 9.34
CA SER A 141 -3.96 6.46 9.97
C SER A 141 -2.95 5.66 9.15
N HIS A 142 -3.02 5.77 7.82
CA HIS A 142 -2.14 5.06 6.90
C HIS A 142 -1.10 5.97 6.22
N ARG A 143 -0.78 7.13 6.81
CA ARG A 143 0.16 8.11 6.22
C ARG A 143 1.57 7.59 5.98
N ARG A 144 1.96 6.54 6.72
CA ARG A 144 3.26 5.87 6.61
C ARG A 144 3.28 4.75 5.56
N SER A 145 2.15 4.41 4.97
CA SER A 145 2.08 3.40 3.91
C SER A 145 2.75 3.92 2.62
N VAL A 146 3.19 2.98 1.80
CA VAL A 146 3.94 3.20 0.56
C VAL A 146 3.18 2.63 -0.63
N CYS A 147 3.36 3.28 -1.76
CA CYS A 147 2.80 2.88 -3.04
C CYS A 147 3.78 3.26 -4.16
N LYS A 148 3.69 2.54 -5.29
CA LYS A 148 4.45 2.88 -6.49
C LYS A 148 3.76 3.97 -7.30
N ASP A 149 2.44 3.89 -7.45
CA ASP A 149 1.63 4.96 -8.03
C ASP A 149 1.18 5.90 -6.89
N PRO A 150 1.52 7.20 -6.93
CA PRO A 150 1.13 8.15 -5.89
C PRO A 150 -0.40 8.30 -5.72
N ARG A 151 -1.20 7.98 -6.73
CA ARG A 151 -2.68 8.03 -6.68
C ARG A 151 -3.26 6.94 -5.78
N ASP A 152 -2.54 5.84 -5.59
CA ASP A 152 -2.98 4.72 -4.75
C ASP A 152 -3.09 5.13 -3.26
N ARG A 153 -2.47 6.24 -2.85
CA ARG A 153 -2.69 6.85 -1.53
C ARG A 153 -4.15 7.14 -1.23
N VAL A 154 -4.95 7.36 -2.28
CA VAL A 154 -6.39 7.62 -2.22
C VAL A 154 -7.16 6.43 -2.76
N PHE A 155 -6.78 5.91 -3.93
CA PHE A 155 -7.58 4.89 -4.62
C PHE A 155 -7.63 3.57 -3.88
N ALA A 156 -6.56 3.20 -3.17
CA ALA A 156 -6.52 2.02 -2.33
C ALA A 156 -7.32 2.18 -1.03
N LEU A 157 -7.86 3.37 -0.72
CA LEU A 157 -8.68 3.60 0.49
C LEU A 157 -10.18 3.66 0.18
N LEU A 158 -10.59 3.87 -1.08
CA LEU A 158 -12.00 4.10 -1.46
C LEU A 158 -12.97 3.00 -1.01
N GLY A 159 -12.50 1.75 -0.89
CA GLY A 159 -13.30 0.62 -0.42
C GLY A 159 -13.66 0.64 1.07
N LEU A 160 -12.96 1.47 1.84
CA LEU A 160 -13.07 1.61 3.31
C LEU A 160 -13.75 2.93 3.71
N VAL A 161 -14.04 3.79 2.74
CA VAL A 161 -14.69 5.09 2.97
C VAL A 161 -16.17 4.90 3.31
N SER A 162 -16.71 5.76 4.18
CA SER A 162 -18.15 5.80 4.52
C SER A 162 -19.03 5.81 3.26
N VAL A 163 -20.22 5.22 3.33
CA VAL A 163 -21.07 5.00 2.15
C VAL A 163 -21.40 6.32 1.43
N ASP A 164 -21.79 7.34 2.20
CA ASP A 164 -22.19 8.66 1.68
C ASP A 164 -21.00 9.39 1.04
N GLU A 165 -19.85 9.42 1.74
CA GLU A 165 -18.62 10.04 1.24
C GLU A 165 -18.12 9.32 -0.02
N ARG A 166 -18.17 7.98 -0.03
CA ARG A 166 -17.78 7.17 -1.18
C ARG A 166 -18.66 7.44 -2.41
N GLN A 167 -19.96 7.65 -2.23
CA GLN A 167 -20.85 7.99 -3.34
C GLN A 167 -20.42 9.31 -4.00
N LEU A 168 -20.04 10.31 -3.23
CA LEU A 168 -19.54 11.58 -3.76
C LEU A 168 -18.20 11.43 -4.48
N LEU A 169 -17.25 10.69 -3.88
CA LEU A 169 -15.93 10.45 -4.46
C LEU A 169 -15.98 9.63 -5.75
N SER A 170 -17.01 8.78 -5.93
CA SER A 170 -17.20 7.98 -7.15
C SER A 170 -17.38 8.80 -8.43
N ARG A 171 -17.70 10.10 -8.29
CA ARG A 171 -17.78 11.06 -9.40
C ARG A 171 -16.41 11.35 -10.03
N PHE A 172 -15.34 11.18 -9.25
CA PHE A 172 -13.97 11.53 -9.64
C PHE A 172 -13.05 10.31 -9.67
N PHE A 173 -13.28 9.32 -8.81
CA PHE A 173 -12.32 8.25 -8.55
C PHE A 173 -12.95 6.85 -8.65
N PRO A 174 -12.13 5.83 -9.00
CA PRO A 174 -10.73 5.93 -9.42
C PRO A 174 -10.59 6.33 -10.89
N ASP A 175 -9.61 7.19 -11.20
CA ASP A 175 -9.22 7.53 -12.56
C ASP A 175 -7.69 7.68 -12.65
N TYR A 176 -7.03 6.66 -13.21
CA TYR A 176 -5.57 6.65 -13.38
C TYR A 176 -5.08 7.54 -14.52
N THR A 177 -5.97 8.13 -15.31
CA THR A 177 -5.59 9.11 -16.33
C THR A 177 -5.35 10.51 -15.75
N MET A 178 -5.80 10.77 -14.51
CA MET A 178 -5.59 12.04 -13.82
C MET A 178 -4.13 12.22 -13.38
N ASP A 179 -3.64 13.46 -13.32
CA ASP A 179 -2.36 13.77 -12.65
C ASP A 179 -2.47 13.59 -11.13
N GLU A 180 -1.36 13.25 -10.46
CA GLU A 180 -1.34 13.10 -9.00
C GLU A 180 -1.75 14.37 -8.25
N ASN A 181 -1.39 15.56 -8.75
CA ASN A 181 -1.75 16.82 -8.11
C ASN A 181 -3.24 17.13 -8.27
N VAL A 182 -3.85 16.67 -9.36
CA VAL A 182 -5.30 16.76 -9.56
C VAL A 182 -6.03 15.90 -8.55
N VAL A 183 -5.57 14.67 -8.33
CA VAL A 183 -6.15 13.78 -7.30
C VAL A 183 -6.05 14.43 -5.91
N ARG A 184 -4.88 14.96 -5.55
CA ARG A 184 -4.67 15.67 -4.27
C ARG A 184 -5.58 16.89 -4.12
N LEU A 185 -5.73 17.69 -5.18
CA LEU A 185 -6.60 18.85 -5.22
C LEU A 185 -8.06 18.47 -4.98
N VAL A 186 -8.57 17.50 -5.73
CA VAL A 186 -9.97 17.05 -5.61
C VAL A 186 -10.23 16.49 -4.21
N VAL A 187 -9.29 15.73 -3.64
CA VAL A 187 -9.40 15.24 -2.25
C VAL A 187 -9.41 16.39 -1.25
N LEU A 188 -8.52 17.37 -1.36
CA LEU A 188 -8.52 18.51 -0.44
C LEU A 188 -9.81 19.33 -0.56
N ALA A 189 -10.30 19.56 -1.78
CA ALA A 189 -11.57 20.25 -2.01
C ALA A 189 -12.74 19.46 -1.38
N HIS A 190 -12.75 18.14 -1.54
CA HIS A 190 -13.71 17.26 -0.89
C HIS A 190 -13.67 17.40 0.64
N LEU A 191 -12.49 17.31 1.26
CA LEU A 191 -12.34 17.42 2.71
C LEU A 191 -12.76 18.80 3.25
N MET A 192 -12.44 19.87 2.52
CA MET A 192 -12.74 21.25 2.92
C MET A 192 -14.22 21.63 2.71
N GLN A 193 -14.89 21.05 1.71
CA GLN A 193 -16.26 21.44 1.34
C GLN A 193 -17.33 20.44 1.77
N TYR A 194 -17.02 19.15 1.78
CA TYR A 194 -17.89 18.08 2.30
C TYR A 194 -17.45 17.61 3.69
N GLY A 195 -16.17 17.24 3.86
CA GLY A 195 -15.67 16.62 5.09
C GLY A 195 -15.90 17.47 6.35
N VAL A 196 -15.93 18.79 6.21
CA VAL A 196 -16.28 19.74 7.29
C VAL A 196 -17.65 19.47 7.93
N LEU A 197 -18.59 18.87 7.20
CA LEU A 197 -19.92 18.51 7.71
C LEU A 197 -19.84 17.35 8.71
N GLU A 198 -18.92 16.40 8.48
CA GLU A 198 -18.71 15.23 9.34
C GLU A 198 -17.69 15.52 10.45
N ASN A 199 -16.64 16.26 10.14
CA ASN A 199 -15.56 16.60 11.08
C ASN A 199 -15.25 18.11 11.04
N PRO A 200 -15.80 18.91 11.99
CA PRO A 200 -15.58 20.36 12.03
C PRO A 200 -14.11 20.79 12.12
N LYS A 201 -13.20 19.90 12.56
CA LYS A 201 -11.75 20.20 12.61
C LYS A 201 -11.17 20.46 11.22
N LEU A 202 -11.78 19.92 10.17
CA LEU A 202 -11.33 20.10 8.78
C LEU A 202 -11.48 21.55 8.28
N ARG A 203 -12.23 22.40 8.98
CA ARG A 203 -12.28 23.86 8.69
C ARG A 203 -10.93 24.54 8.89
N ASN A 204 -10.09 23.96 9.74
CA ASN A 204 -8.82 24.56 10.15
C ASN A 204 -7.62 23.87 9.48
N LEU A 205 -7.80 23.27 8.29
CA LEU A 205 -6.67 22.74 7.53
C LEU A 205 -5.74 23.89 7.14
N THR A 206 -4.51 23.83 7.60
CA THR A 206 -3.45 24.79 7.28
C THR A 206 -2.27 24.05 6.67
N PRO A 207 -1.28 24.74 6.06
CA PRO A 207 -0.05 24.09 5.60
C PRO A 207 0.73 23.34 6.70
N ASP A 208 0.42 23.59 7.97
CA ASP A 208 1.00 22.95 9.15
C ASP A 208 0.24 21.69 9.60
N SER A 209 -0.88 21.34 8.96
CA SER A 209 -1.61 20.08 9.18
C SER A 209 -0.83 18.89 8.59
N GLU A 210 0.33 18.58 9.17
CA GLU A 210 1.32 17.68 8.58
C GLU A 210 0.77 16.27 8.28
N ASP A 211 -0.02 15.69 9.18
CA ASP A 211 -0.48 14.30 9.06
C ASP A 211 -1.29 14.02 7.78
N ILE A 212 -2.21 14.92 7.42
CA ILE A 212 -3.01 14.76 6.20
C ILE A 212 -2.15 14.92 4.95
N PHE A 213 -1.17 15.83 4.96
CA PHE A 213 -0.28 16.03 3.83
C PHE A 213 0.73 14.89 3.68
N LEU A 214 1.18 14.28 4.78
CA LEU A 214 1.94 13.03 4.72
C LEU A 214 1.09 11.91 4.12
N GLY A 215 -0.20 11.81 4.49
CA GLY A 215 -1.16 10.90 3.87
C GLY A 215 -1.27 11.09 2.36
N LEU A 216 -1.34 12.34 1.90
CA LEU A 216 -1.38 12.72 0.48
C LEU A 216 -0.01 12.68 -0.24
N GLY A 217 1.08 12.40 0.48
CA GLY A 217 2.43 12.37 -0.07
C GLY A 217 3.02 13.75 -0.41
N VAL A 218 2.62 14.81 0.30
CA VAL A 218 3.05 16.19 0.07
C VAL A 218 3.96 16.67 1.20
N GLY A 219 5.27 16.65 0.98
CA GLY A 219 6.27 17.15 1.94
C GLY A 219 6.45 18.67 1.92
N SER A 220 6.35 19.31 0.75
CA SER A 220 6.68 20.73 0.58
C SER A 220 5.59 21.65 1.12
N LYS A 221 5.91 22.48 2.13
CA LYS A 221 4.98 23.47 2.70
C LYS A 221 4.45 24.47 1.66
N LEU A 222 5.27 24.82 0.66
CA LEU A 222 4.84 25.67 -0.45
C LEU A 222 3.77 24.97 -1.31
N GLN A 223 3.96 23.69 -1.62
CA GLN A 223 2.99 22.89 -2.36
C GLN A 223 1.69 22.71 -1.56
N ARG A 224 1.79 22.46 -0.24
CA ARG A 224 0.62 22.40 0.67
C ARG A 224 -0.21 23.68 0.60
N LYS A 225 0.45 24.85 0.69
CA LYS A 225 -0.23 26.15 0.58
C LYS A 225 -0.91 26.35 -0.76
N ARG A 226 -0.23 26.02 -1.88
CA ARG A 226 -0.81 26.11 -3.24
C ARG A 226 -2.03 25.21 -3.38
N LEU A 227 -1.95 23.96 -2.94
CA LEU A 227 -3.06 23.01 -3.01
C LEU A 227 -4.27 23.46 -2.20
N LEU A 228 -4.07 23.99 -0.98
CA LEU A 228 -5.18 24.51 -0.16
C LEU A 228 -5.88 25.71 -0.83
N ASP A 229 -5.11 26.65 -1.37
CA ASP A 229 -5.64 27.82 -2.10
C ASP A 229 -6.40 27.43 -3.38
N GLN A 230 -5.96 26.36 -4.05
CA GLN A 230 -6.68 25.79 -5.18
C GLN A 230 -7.95 25.04 -4.75
N ALA A 231 -7.88 24.26 -3.68
CA ALA A 231 -9.00 23.48 -3.16
C ALA A 231 -10.16 24.34 -2.65
N ASP A 232 -9.85 25.51 -2.07
CA ASP A 232 -10.85 26.50 -1.63
C ASP A 232 -11.67 27.07 -2.81
N ARG A 233 -11.02 27.27 -3.95
CA ARG A 233 -11.66 27.80 -5.18
C ARG A 233 -12.27 26.72 -6.07
N PHE A 234 -11.95 25.45 -5.82
CA PHE A 234 -12.45 24.35 -6.63
C PHE A 234 -13.96 24.20 -6.43
N ALA A 235 -14.75 24.26 -7.50
CA ALA A 235 -16.19 24.09 -7.39
C ALA A 235 -16.56 22.59 -7.24
N TYR A 236 -16.42 22.06 -6.02
CA TYR A 236 -16.51 20.62 -5.75
C TYR A 236 -17.87 20.03 -6.12
N PHE A 237 -18.95 20.73 -5.78
CA PHE A 237 -20.31 20.27 -6.02
C PHE A 237 -20.83 20.55 -7.43
N CYS A 238 -20.07 21.21 -8.32
CA CYS A 238 -20.50 21.45 -9.69
C CYS A 238 -20.67 20.15 -10.48
N ASP A 239 -21.67 20.12 -11.37
CA ASP A 239 -21.94 18.99 -12.27
C ASP A 239 -20.93 18.94 -13.42
N TRP A 240 -19.71 18.50 -13.12
CA TRP A 240 -18.65 18.25 -14.11
C TRP A 240 -19.10 17.16 -15.11
N ARG A 241 -19.23 17.51 -16.39
CA ARG A 241 -19.41 16.50 -17.45
C ARG A 241 -18.10 15.73 -17.69
N PRO A 242 -18.17 14.50 -18.21
CA PRO A 242 -16.96 13.75 -18.58
C PRO A 242 -16.03 14.58 -19.48
N GLY A 243 -14.76 14.68 -19.10
CA GLY A 243 -13.74 15.47 -19.81
C GLY A 243 -13.74 16.97 -19.53
N GLN A 244 -14.80 17.56 -18.95
CA GLN A 244 -14.79 18.98 -18.58
C GLN A 244 -13.81 19.27 -17.45
N LEU A 245 -13.73 18.38 -16.46
CA LEU A 245 -12.77 18.52 -15.37
C LEU A 245 -11.33 18.54 -15.93
N SER A 246 -10.98 17.58 -16.78
CA SER A 246 -9.65 17.51 -17.41
C SER A 246 -9.35 18.74 -18.28
N GLN A 247 -10.33 19.22 -19.06
CA GLN A 247 -10.19 20.43 -19.88
C GLN A 247 -10.02 21.69 -19.02
N ALA A 248 -10.81 21.84 -17.98
CA ALA A 248 -10.82 23.02 -17.13
C ALA A 248 -9.61 23.07 -16.17
N LEU A 249 -9.05 21.91 -15.82
CA LEU A 249 -7.74 21.79 -15.16
C LEU A 249 -6.60 22.12 -16.14
N ALA A 250 -6.68 21.65 -17.39
CA ALA A 250 -5.65 21.90 -18.41
C ALA A 250 -5.63 23.35 -18.92
N ALA A 251 -6.79 24.01 -18.97
CA ALA A 251 -6.91 25.40 -19.38
C ALA A 251 -6.47 26.38 -18.29
N GLY A 252 -6.25 25.91 -17.05
CA GLY A 252 -6.11 26.80 -15.89
C GLY A 252 -7.39 27.59 -15.58
N ASP A 253 -8.52 27.23 -16.19
CA ASP A 253 -9.79 27.97 -16.07
C ASP A 253 -10.45 27.78 -14.70
N ILE A 254 -10.15 26.69 -13.98
CA ILE A 254 -10.48 26.53 -12.54
C ILE A 254 -9.32 26.99 -11.65
N LEU A 255 -8.12 27.07 -12.23
CA LEU A 255 -6.86 27.15 -11.50
C LEU A 255 -5.98 28.20 -12.17
N GLY A 256 -6.04 29.45 -11.68
CA GLY A 256 -5.16 30.52 -12.13
C GLY A 256 -3.68 30.25 -11.82
N LEU A 257 -3.04 29.31 -12.53
CA LEU A 257 -1.61 29.04 -12.51
C LEU A 257 -1.12 28.62 -13.90
N GLN A 258 -0.29 29.48 -14.49
CA GLN A 258 0.83 29.03 -15.31
C GLN A 258 1.69 28.10 -14.45
N MET A 259 1.92 26.88 -14.91
CA MET A 259 2.98 26.06 -14.33
C MET A 259 4.33 26.70 -14.67
N GLY A 260 4.92 27.39 -13.68
CA GLY A 260 6.30 27.82 -13.74
C GLY A 260 7.20 26.58 -13.74
N ALA A 261 7.98 26.44 -14.81
CA ALA A 261 9.08 25.50 -14.89
C ALA A 261 10.20 25.98 -13.97
N ASP A 262 10.28 25.43 -12.76
CA ASP A 262 11.43 25.66 -11.87
C ASP A 262 12.28 24.38 -11.82
N GLU A 263 13.40 24.48 -12.54
CA GLU A 263 14.75 24.05 -12.17
C GLU A 263 14.92 22.69 -11.47
N TYR A 264 15.32 21.70 -12.27
CA TYR A 264 16.16 20.59 -11.79
C TYR A 264 17.52 21.14 -11.37
N GLU A 265 17.71 21.42 -10.08
CA GLU A 265 19.07 21.49 -9.51
C GLU A 265 19.64 20.06 -9.45
N VAL A 266 20.53 19.77 -10.41
CA VAL A 266 21.43 18.62 -10.37
C VAL A 266 22.49 18.90 -9.31
N GLY A 267 22.35 18.28 -8.14
CA GLY A 267 23.43 18.18 -7.17
C GLY A 267 24.54 17.28 -7.71
N GLU A 268 25.52 17.87 -8.39
CA GLU A 268 26.80 17.23 -8.67
C GLU A 268 27.49 16.88 -7.34
N THR A 269 27.67 15.58 -7.07
CA THR A 269 28.72 15.11 -6.17
C THR A 269 29.73 14.33 -6.99
N SER A 270 30.83 15.02 -7.28
CA SER A 270 32.04 14.49 -7.88
C SER A 270 32.69 13.45 -6.96
N VAL A 271 32.73 12.19 -7.38
CA VAL A 271 33.82 11.26 -7.03
C VAL A 271 34.24 10.57 -8.31
N GLY A 272 35.29 11.10 -8.94
CA GLY A 272 36.01 10.37 -9.97
C GLY A 272 36.95 9.38 -9.32
N THR A 273 36.97 8.14 -9.78
CA THR A 273 38.22 7.47 -10.21
C THR A 273 37.86 6.36 -11.19
N SER A 274 38.52 6.43 -12.34
CA SER A 274 38.47 5.53 -13.50
C SER A 274 39.17 4.20 -13.28
N VAL A 275 38.60 3.10 -13.78
CA VAL A 275 39.23 1.99 -14.55
C VAL A 275 38.04 1.29 -15.24
N GLY A 276 37.86 1.18 -16.55
CA GLY A 276 38.79 1.10 -17.67
C GLY A 276 38.97 -0.36 -18.06
N GLU A 277 38.03 -0.99 -18.78
CA GLU A 277 38.36 -2.03 -19.76
C GLU A 277 37.18 -2.45 -20.66
N THR A 278 37.51 -2.48 -21.94
CA THR A 278 36.75 -2.83 -23.14
C THR A 278 36.78 -4.35 -23.33
N TRP A 279 35.78 -4.96 -24.00
CA TRP A 279 35.94 -5.77 -25.22
C TRP A 279 34.78 -6.75 -25.49
N MET A 280 34.31 -6.65 -26.74
CA MET A 280 33.87 -7.66 -27.71
C MET A 280 32.79 -8.69 -27.35
N GLY A 281 31.73 -8.66 -28.16
CA GLY A 281 30.78 -9.75 -28.30
C GLY A 281 31.31 -10.89 -29.16
N ASP A 282 30.58 -11.99 -29.14
CA ASP A 282 30.63 -12.96 -30.24
C ASP A 282 29.26 -13.63 -30.42
N GLN A 283 28.90 -13.79 -31.70
CA GLN A 283 27.74 -14.52 -32.17
C GLN A 283 28.19 -15.93 -32.54
N SER A 284 27.46 -16.96 -32.15
CA SER A 284 27.36 -18.16 -32.98
C SER A 284 26.07 -18.92 -32.70
N GLY A 285 25.30 -19.14 -33.77
CA GLY A 285 24.19 -20.07 -33.78
C GLY A 285 24.65 -21.48 -34.12
N SER A 286 23.85 -22.48 -33.75
CA SER A 286 23.71 -23.68 -34.58
C SER A 286 22.33 -24.31 -34.37
N GLN A 287 21.74 -24.71 -35.49
CA GLN A 287 20.51 -25.48 -35.61
C GLN A 287 20.75 -26.95 -35.27
N GLY A 288 19.75 -27.63 -34.71
CA GLY A 288 19.75 -29.08 -34.55
C GLY A 288 18.39 -29.62 -34.11
N THR A 289 17.62 -30.08 -35.08
CA THR A 289 16.34 -30.80 -34.95
C THR A 289 16.53 -32.24 -34.42
N ASN A 290 15.71 -32.69 -33.46
CA ASN A 290 14.84 -33.88 -33.59
C ASN A 290 14.11 -34.29 -32.29
N ARG A 291 12.78 -34.16 -32.36
CA ARG A 291 11.66 -35.02 -31.89
C ARG A 291 11.86 -36.11 -30.81
N THR A 292 11.05 -35.92 -29.75
CA THR A 292 10.24 -36.87 -28.93
C THR A 292 10.93 -37.94 -28.06
N THR A 293 10.72 -37.86 -26.75
CA THR A 293 9.83 -38.76 -25.98
C THR A 293 9.44 -38.09 -24.65
N LEU A 294 8.14 -38.06 -24.32
CA LEU A 294 7.55 -37.47 -23.11
C LEU A 294 7.91 -38.29 -21.86
N LEU A 295 8.55 -37.65 -20.87
CA LEU A 295 8.42 -38.00 -19.45
C LEU A 295 8.41 -36.69 -18.65
N GLY A 296 7.26 -36.36 -18.08
CA GLY A 296 7.06 -35.13 -17.33
C GLY A 296 7.78 -35.17 -15.98
N VAL A 297 8.85 -34.38 -15.88
CA VAL A 297 9.44 -33.96 -14.60
C VAL A 297 9.49 -32.43 -14.65
N ALA A 298 8.55 -31.79 -13.96
CA ALA A 298 8.49 -30.33 -13.87
C ALA A 298 9.57 -29.83 -12.90
N ILE A 299 10.69 -29.39 -13.46
CA ILE A 299 11.68 -28.55 -12.78
C ILE A 299 11.27 -27.10 -13.06
N CYS A 300 10.68 -26.42 -12.08
CA CYS A 300 10.42 -24.98 -12.15
C CYS A 300 11.73 -24.22 -11.99
N LEU A 301 12.29 -23.77 -13.11
CA LEU A 301 13.28 -22.69 -13.15
C LEU A 301 12.56 -21.37 -12.84
N VAL A 302 12.90 -20.77 -11.71
CA VAL A 302 12.48 -19.42 -11.33
C VAL A 302 13.29 -18.42 -12.14
N LEU A 303 12.67 -17.89 -13.20
CA LEU A 303 13.03 -16.63 -13.81
C LEU A 303 11.75 -15.92 -14.23
N GLY A 304 11.48 -14.76 -13.63
CA GLY A 304 10.44 -13.85 -14.10
C GLY A 304 9.34 -13.59 -13.08
N VAL A 305 9.37 -12.38 -12.56
CA VAL A 305 8.33 -11.70 -11.78
C VAL A 305 6.95 -11.96 -12.39
N GLY A 306 6.11 -12.71 -11.68
CA GLY A 306 4.72 -12.97 -12.04
C GLY A 306 3.95 -13.36 -10.79
N PHE A 307 3.23 -12.39 -10.20
CA PHE A 307 2.30 -12.64 -9.11
C PHE A 307 1.17 -13.57 -9.59
N TRP A 308 1.06 -14.76 -9.04
CA TRP A 308 -0.15 -15.59 -9.13
C TRP A 308 -0.96 -15.39 -7.85
N TRP A 309 -2.15 -14.83 -7.99
CA TRP A 309 -3.18 -14.82 -6.95
C TRP A 309 -4.06 -16.05 -7.17
N THR A 310 -4.32 -16.82 -6.12
CA THR A 310 -5.39 -17.83 -6.15
C THR A 310 -6.49 -17.34 -5.23
N VAL A 311 -7.53 -16.72 -5.79
CA VAL A 311 -8.80 -16.47 -5.08
C VAL A 311 -9.63 -17.73 -5.25
N ILE A 312 -9.75 -18.53 -4.20
CA ILE A 312 -10.59 -19.74 -4.24
C ILE A 312 -12.05 -19.28 -4.12
N ARG A 313 -12.84 -19.52 -5.16
CA ARG A 313 -14.30 -19.35 -5.14
C ARG A 313 -14.96 -20.72 -5.01
N ASP A 314 -16.12 -20.78 -4.37
CA ASP A 314 -16.89 -22.01 -4.10
C ASP A 314 -17.35 -22.82 -5.35
N GLY A 315 -16.87 -22.49 -6.55
CA GLY A 315 -17.14 -23.21 -7.79
C GLY A 315 -16.03 -24.14 -8.27
N ASP A 316 -14.84 -24.12 -7.65
CA ASP A 316 -13.65 -24.84 -8.16
C ASP A 316 -13.35 -26.16 -7.43
N ILE A 317 -14.29 -26.67 -6.65
CA ILE A 317 -14.24 -28.02 -6.08
C ILE A 317 -15.53 -28.75 -6.45
N SER A 318 -15.49 -29.44 -7.58
CA SER A 318 -16.44 -30.51 -7.92
C SER A 318 -15.73 -31.64 -8.66
#